data_AF-A0A4R8BE11-F1
#
_entry.id   AF-A0A4R8BE11-F1
#
_cell.length_a   1.000
_cell.length_b   1.000
_cell.length_c   1.000
_cell.angle_alpha   90.00
_cell.angle_beta   90.00
_cell.angle_gamma   90.00
#
_symmetry.space_group_name_H-M   'P 1'
#
loop_
_entity.id
_entity.type
_entity.pdbx_description
1 polymer ?
#
loop_
_entity_poly.entity_id
_entity_poly.type
_entity_poly.pdbx_seq_one_letter_code
_entity_poly.pdbx_strand_id
1 'polypeptide(L)'
;MKKYASLLLFALLLNGCDDGDLMVDTINFEDILESQSCPTTTSENTLIYKLKPQEALMLQMPKIGGLIEDDTIYTRDINNSTFRVVYRAYDGAVVTNNICSTIPPSTPKVTEEWLATNGKINITSAALTTTNDTDGSSVITGYSNNIEFTNITFAKSSSSIPQTNILYKFGTYSTTTKIPASLIFRSTTVNMCPINSKASDIKQVYNYNNSFYISIENISSNLIVNQATEPGKPRTALISATNNKVFYRTTALDTGTLTDSYFCNSTPPVTPAIDQEWSGQIAVPNVSGIIEVTTESAANIYTHKIVLKNVIMGKNHSTFKLGTSFVLGTLTTLATP
;
A
#
# COMPACT_ATOMS: atom_id res chain seq x y z
N MET A 1 20.10 20.07 -65.65
CA MET A 1 20.49 19.65 -64.29
C MET A 1 20.55 20.81 -63.29
N LYS A 2 21.03 22.02 -63.64
CA LYS A 2 21.08 23.19 -62.72
C LYS A 2 19.73 23.62 -62.13
N LYS A 3 18.61 23.48 -62.88
CA LYS A 3 17.26 23.85 -62.42
C LYS A 3 16.70 22.94 -61.32
N TYR A 4 17.05 21.65 -61.34
CA TYR A 4 16.61 20.67 -60.35
C TYR A 4 17.43 20.73 -59.05
N ALA A 5 18.72 21.10 -59.14
CA ALA A 5 19.57 21.33 -57.98
C ALA A 5 19.06 22.50 -57.12
N SER A 6 18.55 23.56 -57.75
CA SER A 6 17.95 24.69 -57.04
C SER A 6 16.65 24.31 -56.33
N LEU A 7 15.85 23.39 -56.90
CA LEU A 7 14.61 22.92 -56.28
C LEU A 7 14.89 22.00 -55.08
N LEU A 8 15.93 21.15 -55.17
CA LEU A 8 16.38 20.30 -54.07
C LEU A 8 16.95 21.14 -52.91
N LEU A 9 17.70 22.20 -53.21
CA LEU A 9 18.23 23.14 -52.22
C LEU A 9 17.09 23.93 -51.55
N PHE A 10 16.06 24.31 -52.30
CA PHE A 10 14.88 24.98 -51.74
C PHE A 10 14.04 24.03 -50.86
N ALA A 11 13.92 22.76 -51.24
CA ALA A 11 13.27 21.74 -50.41
C ALA A 11 14.05 21.45 -49.11
N LEU A 12 15.38 21.51 -49.12
CA LEU A 12 16.22 21.39 -47.92
C LEU A 12 16.07 22.59 -46.98
N LEU A 13 15.84 23.80 -47.51
CA LEU A 13 15.58 25.01 -46.70
C LEU A 13 14.16 25.03 -46.10
N LEU A 14 13.17 24.40 -46.76
CA LEU A 14 11.80 24.29 -46.26
C LEU A 14 11.59 23.17 -45.22
N ASN A 15 12.59 22.29 -45.02
CA ASN A 15 12.62 21.31 -43.92
C ASN A 15 13.47 21.79 -42.73
N GLY A 16 13.98 23.03 -42.77
CA GLY A 16 14.39 23.71 -41.56
C GLY A 16 13.13 24.04 -40.77
N CYS A 17 12.64 23.11 -39.96
CA CYS A 17 11.83 23.47 -38.80
C CYS A 17 12.74 24.33 -37.91
N ASP A 18 12.73 25.64 -38.17
CA ASP A 18 12.92 26.64 -37.13
C ASP A 18 11.82 26.34 -36.12
N ASP A 19 12.15 25.54 -35.10
CA ASP A 19 11.27 25.23 -33.98
C ASP A 19 11.20 26.52 -33.18
N GLY A 20 10.37 27.43 -33.71
CA GLY A 20 10.25 28.80 -33.27
C GLY A 20 10.07 28.81 -31.78
N ASP A 21 10.95 29.55 -31.11
CA ASP A 21 10.96 29.88 -29.70
C ASP A 21 9.60 29.57 -29.03
N LEU A 22 9.46 28.36 -28.50
CA LEU A 22 8.22 27.86 -27.90
C LEU A 22 8.03 28.60 -26.58
N MET A 23 7.46 29.81 -26.68
CA MET A 23 7.05 30.59 -25.53
C MET A 23 5.84 29.91 -24.91
N VAL A 24 6.04 29.29 -23.75
CA VAL A 24 4.97 28.60 -23.02
C VAL A 24 4.11 29.65 -22.32
N ASP A 25 2.88 29.81 -22.79
CA ASP A 25 1.95 30.75 -22.16
C ASP A 25 1.27 30.15 -20.93
N THR A 26 0.92 28.86 -20.96
CA THR A 26 0.17 28.20 -19.89
C THR A 26 0.53 26.72 -19.77
N ILE A 27 0.83 26.26 -18.54
CA ILE A 27 0.97 24.83 -18.25
C ILE A 27 -0.39 24.15 -18.42
N ASN A 28 -0.47 23.17 -19.31
CA ASN A 28 -1.65 22.32 -19.47
C ASN A 28 -1.24 20.87 -19.70
N PHE A 29 -1.63 19.95 -18.81
CA PHE A 29 -1.48 18.51 -19.02
C PHE A 29 -2.81 17.77 -18.78
N GLU A 30 -3.96 18.43 -18.88
CA GLU A 30 -5.25 17.84 -18.49
C GLU A 30 -5.62 16.58 -19.30
N ASP A 31 -5.13 16.48 -20.54
CA ASP A 31 -5.37 15.32 -21.42
C ASP A 31 -4.59 14.05 -21.02
N ILE A 32 -3.63 14.17 -20.11
CA ILE A 32 -2.81 13.05 -19.65
C ILE A 32 -3.32 12.64 -18.26
N LEU A 33 -4.17 11.62 -18.19
CA LEU A 33 -4.85 11.28 -16.92
C LEU A 33 -3.95 10.53 -15.93
N GLU A 34 -3.08 9.66 -16.44
CA GLU A 34 -2.18 8.84 -15.62
C GLU A 34 -0.80 9.50 -15.49
N SER A 35 -0.27 9.48 -14.28
CA SER A 35 1.09 9.96 -13.96
C SER A 35 2.04 8.78 -13.79
N GLN A 36 3.31 9.01 -14.10
CA GLN A 36 4.36 8.01 -13.98
C GLN A 36 5.27 8.35 -12.80
N SER A 37 6.02 7.38 -12.29
CA SER A 37 7.06 7.64 -11.29
C SER A 37 8.42 7.19 -11.77
N CYS A 38 9.46 7.86 -11.30
CA CYS A 38 10.80 7.33 -11.48
C CYS A 38 10.98 6.04 -10.66
N PRO A 39 11.75 5.05 -11.16
CA PRO A 39 12.08 3.86 -10.39
C PRO A 39 12.77 4.26 -9.07
N THR A 40 12.27 3.74 -7.96
CA THR A 40 12.81 4.03 -6.63
C THR A 40 14.09 3.22 -6.40
N THR A 41 15.22 3.63 -6.98
CA THR A 41 16.45 2.85 -6.86
C THR A 41 17.33 3.28 -5.69
N THR A 42 17.28 4.55 -5.23
CA THR A 42 18.12 5.05 -4.12
C THR A 42 17.68 6.38 -3.48
N SER A 43 16.63 7.05 -3.97
CA SER A 43 16.26 8.39 -3.49
C SER A 43 15.33 8.36 -2.26
N GLU A 44 15.58 9.25 -1.30
CA GLU A 44 14.67 9.59 -0.19
C GLU A 44 13.36 10.24 -0.65
N ASN A 45 13.25 10.54 -1.95
CA ASN A 45 12.11 11.18 -2.57
C ASN A 45 11.48 10.27 -3.62
N THR A 46 10.16 10.36 -3.72
CA THR A 46 9.35 9.89 -4.85
C THR A 46 9.21 11.04 -5.84
N LEU A 47 9.51 10.80 -7.12
CA LEU A 47 9.31 11.75 -8.20
C LEU A 47 8.22 11.20 -9.14
N ILE A 48 7.07 11.86 -9.14
CA ILE A 48 5.94 11.57 -10.02
C ILE A 48 5.95 12.62 -11.14
N TYR A 49 5.70 12.24 -12.38
CA TYR A 49 5.80 13.12 -13.53
C TYR A 49 4.79 12.80 -14.63
N LYS A 50 4.57 13.78 -15.49
CA LYS A 50 3.83 13.68 -16.75
C LYS A 50 4.64 14.32 -17.87
N LEU A 51 4.60 13.71 -19.05
CA LEU A 51 5.34 14.15 -20.23
C LEU A 51 4.38 14.48 -21.37
N LYS A 52 4.68 15.58 -22.03
CA LYS A 52 4.30 15.91 -23.40
C LYS A 52 5.56 15.82 -24.28
N PRO A 53 5.46 15.93 -25.61
CA PRO A 53 6.63 15.80 -26.49
C PRO A 53 7.83 16.65 -26.07
N GLN A 54 7.64 17.92 -25.67
CA GLN A 54 8.71 18.85 -25.28
C GLN A 54 8.50 19.46 -23.88
N GLU A 55 7.59 18.91 -23.08
CA GLU A 55 7.28 19.47 -21.75
C GLU A 55 7.20 18.38 -20.69
N ALA A 56 7.62 18.70 -19.47
CA ALA A 56 7.49 17.84 -18.31
C ALA A 56 6.87 18.62 -17.14
N LEU A 57 5.90 18.00 -16.45
CA LEU A 57 5.40 18.46 -15.17
C LEU A 57 5.71 17.41 -14.11
N MET A 58 6.40 17.82 -13.05
CA MET A 58 6.95 16.92 -12.04
C MET A 58 6.50 17.33 -10.64
N LEU A 59 6.21 16.33 -9.83
CA LEU A 59 5.91 16.43 -8.40
C LEU A 59 6.92 15.58 -7.63
N GLN A 60 7.78 16.24 -6.86
CA GLN A 60 8.66 15.61 -5.90
C GLN A 60 8.01 15.63 -4.52
N MET A 61 8.06 14.49 -3.83
CA MET A 61 7.61 14.32 -2.46
C MET A 61 8.53 13.34 -1.71
N PRO A 62 8.57 13.35 -0.37
CA PRO A 62 9.33 12.36 0.38
C PRO A 62 8.80 10.94 0.13
N LYS A 63 9.69 9.95 0.11
CA LYS A 63 9.33 8.54 -0.04
C LYS A 63 8.45 8.06 1.12
N ILE A 64 8.83 8.44 2.34
CA ILE A 64 8.07 8.15 3.55
C ILE A 64 7.14 9.35 3.85
N GLY A 65 5.84 9.10 3.95
CA GLY A 65 4.84 10.12 4.31
C GLY A 65 4.40 11.05 3.17
N GLY A 66 4.96 10.89 1.96
CA GLY A 66 4.49 11.57 0.75
C GLY A 66 3.16 10.99 0.26
N LEU A 67 3.17 9.70 -0.08
CA LEU A 67 1.96 8.92 -0.34
C LEU A 67 1.57 8.13 0.91
N ILE A 68 0.28 8.14 1.25
CA ILE A 68 -0.28 7.37 2.35
C ILE A 68 -0.98 6.13 1.78
N GLU A 69 -0.52 4.96 2.21
CA GLU A 69 -1.16 3.66 1.94
C GLU A 69 -2.39 3.47 2.84
N ASP A 70 -3.43 4.28 2.60
CA ASP A 70 -4.73 4.18 3.27
C ASP A 70 -5.86 4.78 2.40
N ASP A 71 -7.10 4.36 2.64
CA ASP A 71 -8.31 4.96 2.05
C ASP A 71 -8.60 6.32 2.68
N THR A 72 -7.96 7.39 2.19
CA THR A 72 -7.98 8.69 2.86
C THR A 72 -7.81 9.88 1.91
N ILE A 73 -8.18 11.06 2.40
CA ILE A 73 -7.99 12.35 1.72
C ILE A 73 -7.09 13.21 2.61
N TYR A 74 -6.04 13.77 2.02
CA TYR A 74 -5.12 14.63 2.76
C TYR A 74 -4.50 15.69 1.86
N THR A 75 -3.99 16.73 2.52
CA THR A 75 -3.37 17.88 1.86
C THR A 75 -1.92 18.05 2.30
N ARG A 76 -1.08 18.56 1.40
CA ARG A 76 0.30 19.00 1.66
C ARG A 76 0.50 20.39 1.08
N ASP A 77 1.23 21.24 1.79
CA ASP A 77 1.61 22.55 1.26
C ASP A 77 2.82 22.41 0.32
N ILE A 78 2.77 23.10 -0.82
CA ILE A 78 3.95 23.25 -1.67
C ILE A 78 4.91 24.18 -0.95
N ASN A 79 6.06 23.65 -0.56
CA ASN A 79 7.02 24.34 0.29
C ASN A 79 8.43 24.43 -0.33
N ASN A 80 8.60 23.94 -1.56
CA ASN A 80 9.86 23.91 -2.30
C ASN A 80 11.04 23.21 -1.62
N SER A 81 10.80 22.46 -0.54
CA SER A 81 11.82 21.65 0.15
C SER A 81 11.47 20.16 0.04
N THR A 82 10.42 19.74 0.72
CA THR A 82 9.92 18.35 0.72
C THR A 82 8.91 18.11 -0.39
N PHE A 83 8.00 19.05 -0.61
CA PHE A 83 6.97 18.98 -1.64
C PHE A 83 7.23 20.07 -2.68
N ARG A 84 7.62 19.64 -3.88
CA ARG A 84 8.04 20.53 -4.97
C ARG A 84 7.28 20.18 -6.24
N VAL A 85 6.72 21.19 -6.90
CA VAL A 85 6.13 21.04 -8.23
C VAL A 85 6.95 21.88 -9.21
N VAL A 86 7.43 21.24 -10.27
CA VAL A 86 8.32 21.86 -11.24
C VAL A 86 7.80 21.57 -12.64
N TYR A 87 7.70 22.61 -13.45
CA TYR A 87 7.46 22.52 -14.88
C TYR A 87 8.75 22.78 -15.64
N ARG A 88 8.97 22.05 -16.73
CA ARG A 88 10.07 22.29 -17.67
C ARG A 88 9.61 22.18 -19.11
N ALA A 89 10.13 23.05 -19.96
CA ALA A 89 10.10 22.94 -21.41
C ALA A 89 11.49 22.60 -21.94
N TYR A 90 11.54 21.94 -23.10
CA TYR A 90 12.77 21.41 -23.69
C TYR A 90 12.92 21.79 -25.17
N ASP A 91 14.15 21.94 -25.64
CA ASP A 91 14.49 22.20 -27.07
C ASP A 91 14.36 20.96 -27.98
N GLY A 92 13.69 19.92 -27.49
CA GLY A 92 13.54 18.66 -28.20
C GLY A 92 12.75 17.63 -27.38
N ALA A 93 12.64 16.42 -27.92
CA ALA A 93 11.78 15.39 -27.36
C ALA A 93 12.23 14.95 -25.95
N VAL A 94 11.34 15.09 -24.95
CA VAL A 94 11.58 14.67 -23.57
C VAL A 94 11.02 13.26 -23.33
N VAL A 95 11.82 12.41 -22.70
CA VAL A 95 11.45 11.03 -22.32
C VAL A 95 11.79 10.75 -20.86
N THR A 96 11.33 9.62 -20.33
CA THR A 96 11.55 9.20 -18.94
C THR A 96 13.00 9.32 -18.48
N ASN A 97 13.99 8.97 -19.32
CA ASN A 97 15.40 9.06 -18.93
C ASN A 97 15.88 10.50 -18.69
N ASN A 98 15.27 11.50 -19.33
CA ASN A 98 15.56 12.91 -19.06
C ASN A 98 15.16 13.32 -17.65
N ILE A 99 14.19 12.62 -17.05
CA ILE A 99 13.64 12.91 -15.72
C ILE A 99 14.25 12.00 -14.64
N CYS A 100 14.39 10.71 -14.95
CA CYS A 100 14.59 9.67 -13.94
C CYS A 100 16.00 9.06 -13.89
N SER A 101 16.88 9.38 -14.82
CA SER A 101 18.25 8.84 -14.79
C SER A 101 19.08 9.47 -13.69
N THR A 102 19.89 8.66 -13.00
CA THR A 102 20.86 9.13 -11.99
C THR A 102 21.79 10.20 -12.56
N ILE A 103 22.15 10.07 -13.83
CA ILE A 103 22.83 11.08 -14.63
C ILE A 103 21.90 11.38 -15.81
N PRO A 104 21.08 12.44 -15.75
CA PRO A 104 20.24 12.83 -16.87
C PRO A 104 21.11 13.15 -18.10
N PRO A 105 20.71 12.72 -19.30
CA PRO A 105 21.39 13.11 -20.52
C PRO A 105 21.35 14.62 -20.71
N SER A 106 22.38 15.19 -21.35
CA SER A 106 22.49 16.63 -21.63
C SER A 106 21.59 17.12 -22.77
N THR A 107 20.84 16.22 -23.41
CA THR A 107 19.88 16.52 -24.48
C THR A 107 18.56 15.78 -24.27
N PRO A 108 17.41 16.40 -24.63
CA PRO A 108 17.27 17.82 -24.97
C PRO A 108 17.61 18.76 -23.80
N LYS A 109 17.92 20.02 -24.09
CA LYS A 109 18.20 21.05 -23.09
C LYS A 109 16.90 21.64 -22.58
N VAL A 110 16.90 22.03 -21.30
CA VAL A 110 15.81 22.79 -20.70
C VAL A 110 15.85 24.22 -21.25
N THR A 111 14.74 24.66 -21.86
CA THR A 111 14.57 26.02 -22.39
C THR A 111 13.84 26.93 -21.39
N GLU A 112 12.90 26.36 -20.63
CA GLU A 112 12.22 27.03 -19.52
C GLU A 112 12.09 26.12 -18.29
N GLU A 113 12.15 26.71 -17.11
CA GLU A 113 11.88 26.02 -15.84
C GLU A 113 11.04 26.92 -14.94
N TRP A 114 9.87 26.43 -14.53
CA TRP A 114 8.98 27.16 -13.63
C TRP A 114 8.80 26.39 -12.33
N LEU A 115 9.10 27.03 -11.21
CA LEU A 115 8.92 26.46 -9.87
C LEU A 115 7.60 26.93 -9.29
N ALA A 116 6.81 26.01 -8.74
CA ALA A 116 5.63 26.36 -7.97
C ALA A 116 6.05 27.01 -6.65
N THR A 117 5.75 28.30 -6.44
CA THR A 117 6.12 29.07 -5.25
C THR A 117 5.04 29.06 -4.17
N ASN A 118 3.81 28.67 -4.51
CA ASN A 118 2.69 28.57 -3.58
C ASN A 118 1.69 27.51 -4.08
N GLY A 119 0.80 27.07 -3.18
CA GLY A 119 -0.30 26.16 -3.47
C GLY A 119 -0.35 24.96 -2.53
N LYS A 120 -1.39 24.16 -2.71
CA LYS A 120 -1.62 22.93 -1.95
C LYS A 120 -1.75 21.75 -2.89
N ILE A 121 -1.25 20.60 -2.46
CA ILE A 121 -1.39 19.30 -3.11
C ILE A 121 -2.47 18.53 -2.34
N ASN A 122 -3.60 18.27 -2.97
CA ASN A 122 -4.68 17.45 -2.42
C ASN A 122 -4.58 16.05 -3.05
N ILE A 123 -4.55 15.03 -2.20
CA ILE A 123 -4.44 13.64 -2.61
C ILE A 123 -5.63 12.88 -2.06
N THR A 124 -6.34 12.19 -2.95
CA THR A 124 -7.36 11.19 -2.60
C THR A 124 -6.77 9.82 -2.90
N SER A 125 -6.49 9.05 -1.87
CA SER A 125 -5.95 7.69 -1.96
C SER A 125 -7.07 6.67 -1.75
N ALA A 126 -7.09 5.64 -2.60
CA ALA A 126 -8.05 4.54 -2.51
C ALA A 126 -7.35 3.19 -2.73
N ALA A 127 -7.62 2.21 -1.88
CA ALA A 127 -7.10 0.85 -1.96
C ALA A 127 -7.61 0.16 -3.23
N LEU A 128 -6.69 -0.38 -4.01
CA LEU A 128 -6.98 -1.27 -5.12
C LEU A 128 -7.04 -2.68 -4.58
N THR A 129 -8.21 -3.32 -4.69
CA THR A 129 -8.45 -4.64 -4.10
C THR A 129 -8.87 -5.64 -5.16
N THR A 130 -8.35 -6.86 -5.05
CA THR A 130 -8.77 -8.01 -5.85
C THR A 130 -9.42 -9.04 -4.95
N THR A 131 -10.48 -9.69 -5.42
CA THR A 131 -11.17 -10.77 -4.71
C THR A 131 -10.86 -12.10 -5.37
N ASN A 132 -10.69 -13.14 -4.56
CA ASN A 132 -10.63 -14.50 -5.04
C ASN A 132 -12.03 -15.12 -5.00
N ASP A 133 -12.61 -15.40 -6.16
CA ASP A 133 -13.97 -15.93 -6.26
C ASP A 133 -14.12 -17.35 -5.69
N THR A 134 -13.02 -18.09 -5.54
CA THR A 134 -13.05 -19.48 -5.05
C THR A 134 -13.26 -19.55 -3.54
N ASP A 135 -12.54 -18.71 -2.78
CA ASP A 135 -12.59 -18.73 -1.32
C ASP A 135 -13.19 -17.45 -0.71
N GLY A 136 -13.48 -16.44 -1.53
CA GLY A 136 -14.01 -15.14 -1.13
C GLY A 136 -13.04 -14.32 -0.27
N SER A 137 -11.73 -14.58 -0.35
CA SER A 137 -10.69 -13.73 0.23
C SER A 137 -10.46 -12.50 -0.63
N SER A 138 -9.81 -11.47 -0.07
CA SER A 138 -9.38 -10.30 -0.82
C SER A 138 -7.96 -9.89 -0.47
N VAL A 139 -7.30 -9.26 -1.44
CA VAL A 139 -5.93 -8.76 -1.34
C VAL A 139 -5.90 -7.32 -1.83
N ILE A 140 -5.32 -6.43 -1.04
CA ILE A 140 -4.97 -5.07 -1.49
C ILE A 140 -3.72 -5.20 -2.36
N THR A 141 -3.83 -4.82 -3.62
CA THR A 141 -2.78 -4.90 -4.65
C THR A 141 -2.06 -3.58 -4.87
N GLY A 142 -2.53 -2.49 -4.25
CA GLY A 142 -2.02 -1.15 -4.49
C GLY A 142 -2.91 -0.07 -3.92
N TYR A 143 -2.54 1.19 -4.16
CA TYR A 143 -3.37 2.36 -3.89
C TYR A 143 -3.39 3.27 -5.10
N SER A 144 -4.59 3.69 -5.52
CA SER A 144 -4.79 4.71 -6.54
C SER A 144 -4.81 6.09 -5.88
N ASN A 145 -3.87 6.96 -6.25
CA ASN A 145 -3.74 8.30 -5.69
C ASN A 145 -4.14 9.33 -6.74
N ASN A 146 -5.33 9.91 -6.62
CA ASN A 146 -5.73 11.05 -7.46
C ASN A 146 -5.13 12.33 -6.87
N ILE A 147 -4.35 13.06 -7.66
CA ILE A 147 -3.57 14.23 -7.24
C ILE A 147 -4.10 15.49 -7.94
N GLU A 148 -4.45 16.48 -7.14
CA GLU A 148 -4.89 17.79 -7.60
C GLU A 148 -4.13 18.90 -6.86
N PHE A 149 -3.82 19.98 -7.56
CA PHE A 149 -3.27 21.18 -6.93
C PHE A 149 -4.34 22.25 -6.80
N THR A 150 -4.40 22.92 -5.64
CA THR A 150 -5.28 24.07 -5.42
C THR A 150 -4.47 25.34 -5.14
N ASN A 151 -4.86 26.44 -5.77
CA ASN A 151 -4.19 27.74 -5.71
C ASN A 151 -2.69 27.65 -6.00
N ILE A 152 -2.30 26.79 -6.94
CA ILE A 152 -0.90 26.62 -7.32
C ILE A 152 -0.42 27.83 -8.11
N THR A 153 0.74 28.36 -7.74
CA THR A 153 1.35 29.52 -8.40
C THR A 153 2.76 29.16 -8.87
N PHE A 154 3.04 29.30 -10.16
CA PHE A 154 4.34 29.08 -10.77
C PHE A 154 5.06 30.40 -11.05
N ALA A 155 6.32 30.50 -10.64
CA ALA A 155 7.21 31.57 -11.05
C ALA A 155 7.75 31.26 -12.45
N LYS A 156 7.44 32.11 -13.42
CA LYS A 156 7.93 31.97 -14.80
C LYS A 156 9.37 32.49 -14.89
N SER A 157 10.24 31.75 -15.57
CA SER A 157 11.63 32.19 -15.81
C SER A 157 11.71 33.30 -16.87
N SER A 158 10.79 33.29 -17.83
CA SER A 158 10.73 34.21 -18.98
C SER A 158 9.88 35.47 -18.75
N SER A 159 9.13 35.55 -17.64
CA SER A 159 8.23 36.67 -17.34
C SER A 159 8.14 36.98 -15.84
N SER A 160 7.97 38.26 -15.49
CA SER A 160 7.73 38.68 -14.10
C SER A 160 6.31 38.39 -13.60
N ILE A 161 5.40 37.97 -14.49
CA ILE A 161 4.01 37.65 -14.14
C ILE A 161 3.91 36.15 -13.85
N PRO A 162 3.61 35.74 -12.61
CA PRO A 162 3.44 34.33 -12.28
C PRO A 162 2.16 33.77 -12.89
N GLN A 163 2.12 32.45 -13.09
CA GLN A 163 0.88 31.75 -13.44
C GLN A 163 0.23 31.21 -12.17
N THR A 164 -1.05 31.49 -11.96
CA THR A 164 -1.83 30.92 -10.84
C THR A 164 -3.04 30.15 -11.35
N ASN A 165 -3.20 28.92 -10.89
CA ASN A 165 -4.38 28.08 -11.16
C ASN A 165 -5.11 27.78 -9.84
N ILE A 166 -6.41 28.09 -9.79
CA ILE A 166 -7.25 27.80 -8.61
C ILE A 166 -7.35 26.29 -8.39
N LEU A 167 -7.53 25.53 -9.46
CA LEU A 167 -7.53 24.08 -9.48
C LEU A 167 -6.72 23.60 -10.68
N TYR A 168 -5.87 22.60 -10.46
CA TYR A 168 -5.09 21.96 -11.51
C TYR A 168 -5.08 20.45 -11.28
N LYS A 169 -5.60 19.67 -12.23
CA LYS A 169 -5.62 18.21 -12.13
C LYS A 169 -4.28 17.65 -12.56
N PHE A 170 -3.48 17.22 -11.59
CA PHE A 170 -2.19 16.60 -11.91
C PHE A 170 -2.41 15.22 -12.50
N GLY A 171 -3.29 14.40 -11.93
CA GLY A 171 -3.65 13.08 -12.47
C GLY A 171 -3.57 11.98 -11.41
N THR A 172 -3.77 10.75 -11.85
CA THR A 172 -3.74 9.57 -10.97
C THR A 172 -2.36 8.93 -10.98
N TYR A 173 -1.87 8.51 -9.82
CA TYR A 173 -0.69 7.65 -9.70
C TYR A 173 -1.02 6.44 -8.83
N SER A 174 -0.83 5.24 -9.39
CA SER A 174 -1.09 3.99 -8.67
C SER A 174 0.19 3.40 -8.10
N THR A 175 0.19 3.08 -6.80
CA THR A 175 1.23 2.27 -6.16
C THR A 175 0.85 0.79 -6.21
N THR A 176 1.85 -0.08 -6.06
CA THR A 176 1.65 -1.53 -5.98
C THR A 176 2.05 -2.04 -4.59
N THR A 177 1.23 -2.89 -4.00
CA THR A 177 1.53 -3.60 -2.76
C THR A 177 0.89 -4.99 -2.79
N LYS A 178 1.09 -5.79 -1.74
CA LYS A 178 0.40 -7.07 -1.58
C LYS A 178 0.07 -7.29 -0.12
N ILE A 179 -1.18 -7.06 0.25
CA ILE A 179 -1.65 -7.19 1.64
C ILE A 179 -2.89 -8.08 1.68
N PRO A 180 -2.85 -9.23 2.36
CA PRO A 180 -1.70 -9.78 3.08
C PRO A 180 -0.62 -10.29 2.12
N ALA A 181 0.66 -10.12 2.48
CA ALA A 181 1.77 -10.56 1.62
C ALA A 181 1.86 -12.09 1.53
N SER A 182 1.54 -12.76 2.64
CA SER A 182 1.47 -14.20 2.79
C SER A 182 0.44 -14.58 3.86
N LEU A 183 -0.17 -15.75 3.67
CA LEU A 183 -1.02 -16.44 4.65
C LEU A 183 -0.55 -17.90 4.84
N ILE A 184 0.72 -18.19 4.53
CA ILE A 184 1.31 -19.52 4.65
C ILE A 184 2.10 -19.62 5.95
N PHE A 185 1.63 -20.47 6.86
CA PHE A 185 2.26 -20.73 8.15
C PHE A 185 3.40 -21.76 8.04
N ARG A 186 4.31 -21.76 9.03
CA ARG A 186 5.39 -22.77 9.12
C ARG A 186 4.88 -24.19 9.38
N SER A 187 3.69 -24.29 9.96
CA SER A 187 3.06 -25.54 10.38
C SER A 187 1.53 -25.41 10.33
N THR A 188 0.85 -26.54 10.15
CA THR A 188 -0.61 -26.62 10.33
C THR A 188 -1.01 -26.65 11.81
N THR A 189 -0.06 -26.85 12.72
CA THR A 189 -0.29 -26.85 14.16
C THR A 189 -0.38 -25.42 14.68
N VAL A 190 -1.40 -25.17 15.48
CA VAL A 190 -1.64 -23.91 16.17
C VAL A 190 -1.07 -23.99 17.57
N ASN A 191 -0.47 -22.90 18.02
CA ASN A 191 0.08 -22.77 19.36
C ASN A 191 -0.92 -22.04 20.26
N MET A 192 -0.89 -22.36 21.55
CA MET A 192 -1.70 -21.70 22.57
C MET A 192 -0.79 -21.34 23.73
N CYS A 193 -0.93 -20.11 24.24
CA CYS A 193 -0.19 -19.71 25.42
C CYS A 193 -0.64 -20.52 26.64
N PRO A 194 0.29 -20.97 27.51
CA PRO A 194 -0.07 -21.79 28.66
C PRO A 194 -1.07 -21.09 29.56
N ILE A 195 -2.25 -21.69 29.71
CA ILE A 195 -3.18 -21.32 30.79
C ILE A 195 -2.59 -21.95 32.06
N ASN A 196 -2.36 -21.15 33.11
CA ASN A 196 -1.85 -21.54 34.44
C ASN A 196 -0.33 -21.52 34.69
N SER A 197 0.50 -20.93 33.81
CA SER A 197 1.86 -20.56 34.24
C SER A 197 1.78 -19.25 35.03
N LYS A 198 2.32 -19.19 36.24
CA LYS A 198 2.30 -18.06 37.19
C LYS A 198 2.73 -16.69 36.61
N ALA A 199 3.17 -16.60 35.36
CA ALA A 199 3.63 -15.37 34.73
C ALA A 199 2.58 -14.62 33.89
N SER A 200 1.51 -15.24 33.36
CA SER A 200 0.40 -14.50 32.72
C SER A 200 -0.82 -15.36 32.38
N ASP A 201 -2.03 -14.89 32.68
CA ASP A 201 -3.31 -15.42 32.16
C ASP A 201 -3.54 -15.01 30.68
N ILE A 202 -2.52 -15.16 29.82
CA ILE A 202 -2.62 -14.81 28.40
C ILE A 202 -3.45 -15.88 27.68
N LYS A 203 -4.71 -15.57 27.43
CA LYS A 203 -5.62 -16.38 26.60
C LYS A 203 -5.39 -16.09 25.12
N GLN A 204 -4.28 -16.58 24.59
CA GLN A 204 -3.92 -16.36 23.18
C GLN A 204 -3.70 -17.67 22.45
N VAL A 205 -4.24 -17.74 21.24
CA VAL A 205 -4.02 -18.79 20.25
C VAL A 205 -3.37 -18.14 19.03
N TYR A 206 -2.36 -18.76 18.43
CA TYR A 206 -1.62 -18.17 17.31
C TYR A 206 -1.00 -19.20 16.37
N ASN A 207 -0.86 -18.81 15.10
CA ASN A 207 -0.03 -19.49 14.12
C ASN A 207 0.80 -18.46 13.35
N TYR A 208 2.00 -18.86 12.91
CA TYR A 208 2.98 -17.92 12.39
C TYR A 208 3.96 -18.56 11.40
N ASN A 209 4.67 -17.71 10.67
CA ASN A 209 5.89 -18.05 9.97
C ASN A 209 6.99 -17.03 10.36
N ASN A 210 8.12 -17.01 9.68
CA ASN A 210 9.24 -16.16 10.08
C ASN A 210 8.95 -14.64 10.03
N SER A 211 7.95 -14.18 9.29
CA SER A 211 7.69 -12.75 9.02
C SER A 211 6.26 -12.27 9.30
N PHE A 212 5.33 -13.16 9.61
CA PHE A 212 3.99 -12.76 10.04
C PHE A 212 3.36 -13.78 11.00
N TYR A 213 2.33 -13.35 11.72
CA TYR A 213 1.46 -14.23 12.49
C TYR A 213 0.00 -13.80 12.45
N ILE A 214 -0.88 -14.77 12.68
CA ILE A 214 -2.28 -14.52 13.03
C ILE A 214 -2.50 -15.00 14.46
N SER A 215 -3.10 -14.15 15.29
CA SER A 215 -3.47 -14.48 16.67
C SER A 215 -4.95 -14.23 16.94
N ILE A 216 -5.50 -15.01 17.87
CA ILE A 216 -6.78 -14.77 18.54
C ILE A 216 -6.44 -14.46 20.00
N GLU A 217 -6.64 -13.21 20.40
CA GLU A 217 -6.38 -12.72 21.75
C GLU A 217 -7.67 -12.68 22.58
N ASN A 218 -7.52 -12.94 23.88
CA ASN A 218 -8.61 -13.16 24.81
C ASN A 218 -9.66 -14.15 24.26
N ILE A 219 -9.17 -15.30 23.79
CA ILE A 219 -10.03 -16.36 23.26
C ILE A 219 -10.98 -16.89 24.34
N SER A 220 -12.24 -17.09 23.98
CA SER A 220 -13.24 -17.66 24.88
C SER A 220 -12.88 -19.08 25.31
N SER A 221 -12.99 -19.37 26.61
CA SER A 221 -12.82 -20.72 27.15
C SER A 221 -13.84 -21.72 26.61
N ASN A 222 -14.98 -21.23 26.08
CA ASN A 222 -16.01 -22.09 25.49
C ASN A 222 -15.62 -22.60 24.10
N LEU A 223 -14.58 -22.05 23.46
CA LEU A 223 -14.13 -22.53 22.15
C LEU A 223 -13.21 -23.74 22.26
N ILE A 224 -12.30 -23.75 23.23
CA ILE A 224 -11.29 -24.80 23.42
C ILE A 224 -11.72 -25.69 24.60
N VAL A 225 -12.66 -26.59 24.34
CA VAL A 225 -13.20 -27.53 25.33
C VAL A 225 -12.82 -28.95 24.94
N ASN A 226 -12.23 -29.68 25.89
CA ASN A 226 -11.83 -31.09 25.81
C ASN A 226 -13.04 -32.03 25.75
N GLN A 227 -13.85 -31.85 24.71
CA GLN A 227 -15.04 -32.62 24.43
C GLN A 227 -15.27 -32.54 22.92
N ALA A 228 -15.47 -33.70 22.29
CA ALA A 228 -15.79 -33.78 20.87
C ALA A 228 -17.05 -32.96 20.54
N THR A 229 -17.03 -32.27 19.39
CA THR A 229 -18.21 -31.60 18.85
C THR A 229 -19.08 -32.59 18.09
N GLU A 230 -20.40 -32.41 18.10
CA GLU A 230 -21.28 -33.18 17.22
C GLU A 230 -20.96 -32.91 15.74
N PRO A 231 -21.15 -33.89 14.84
CA PRO A 231 -20.94 -33.69 13.41
C PRO A 231 -21.72 -32.48 12.88
N GLY A 232 -21.02 -31.56 12.20
CA GLY A 232 -21.61 -30.35 11.63
C GLY A 232 -22.01 -29.27 12.63
N LYS A 233 -21.71 -29.43 13.92
CA LYS A 233 -22.02 -28.44 14.97
C LYS A 233 -20.74 -27.97 15.67
N PRO A 234 -19.89 -27.18 14.98
CA PRO A 234 -18.71 -26.60 15.61
C PRO A 234 -19.12 -25.64 16.74
N ARG A 235 -18.22 -25.44 17.71
CA ARG A 235 -18.38 -24.36 18.68
C ARG A 235 -18.07 -23.03 17.99
N THR A 236 -18.92 -22.04 18.21
CA THR A 236 -18.78 -20.72 17.57
C THR A 236 -18.63 -19.63 18.60
N ALA A 237 -17.80 -18.63 18.31
CA ALA A 237 -17.80 -17.36 19.01
C ALA A 237 -17.58 -16.21 18.03
N LEU A 238 -17.98 -15.02 18.44
CA LEU A 238 -17.87 -13.80 17.65
C LEU A 238 -16.63 -12.99 18.08
N ILE A 239 -15.97 -12.36 17.11
CA ILE A 239 -15.00 -11.29 17.36
C ILE A 239 -15.76 -10.12 17.99
N SER A 240 -15.29 -9.63 19.14
CA SER A 240 -15.87 -8.47 19.81
C SER A 240 -14.79 -7.47 20.23
N ALA A 241 -15.22 -6.33 20.78
CA ALA A 241 -14.30 -5.33 21.30
C ALA A 241 -13.39 -5.87 22.43
N THR A 242 -13.85 -6.89 23.17
CA THR A 242 -13.19 -7.39 24.38
C THR A 242 -12.71 -8.83 24.28
N ASN A 243 -13.39 -9.70 23.53
CA ASN A 243 -13.08 -11.13 23.44
C ASN A 243 -12.79 -11.54 22.00
N ASN A 244 -12.03 -12.62 21.83
CA ASN A 244 -11.76 -13.25 20.54
C ASN A 244 -11.16 -12.28 19.49
N LYS A 245 -10.31 -11.35 19.92
CA LYS A 245 -9.74 -10.33 19.04
C LYS A 245 -8.77 -10.98 18.06
N VAL A 246 -9.08 -10.93 16.77
CA VAL A 246 -8.20 -11.48 15.73
C VAL A 246 -7.23 -10.40 15.28
N PHE A 247 -5.96 -10.76 15.12
CA PHE A 247 -4.93 -9.89 14.58
C PHE A 247 -4.15 -10.59 13.48
N TYR A 248 -3.78 -9.84 12.45
CA TYR A 248 -2.76 -10.20 11.46
C TYR A 248 -1.63 -9.18 11.58
N ARG A 249 -0.42 -9.66 11.86
CA ARG A 249 0.74 -8.79 12.08
C ARG A 249 1.93 -9.27 11.29
N THR A 250 2.65 -8.33 10.69
CA THR A 250 3.91 -8.56 9.96
C THR A 250 5.08 -7.95 10.71
N THR A 251 6.27 -8.48 10.49
CA THR A 251 7.50 -7.93 11.06
C THR A 251 8.23 -7.02 10.08
N ALA A 252 8.88 -5.99 10.60
CA ALA A 252 9.76 -5.12 9.82
C ALA A 252 10.98 -5.90 9.30
N LEU A 253 11.36 -5.61 8.06
CA LEU A 253 12.55 -6.16 7.43
C LEU A 253 13.79 -5.88 8.28
N ASP A 254 14.73 -6.83 8.29
CA ASP A 254 16.02 -6.71 8.98
C ASP A 254 15.95 -6.48 10.51
N THR A 255 14.79 -6.69 11.13
CA THR A 255 14.64 -6.60 12.60
C THR A 255 14.68 -7.94 13.32
N GLY A 256 14.87 -9.05 12.60
CA GLY A 256 14.90 -10.42 13.13
C GLY A 256 13.85 -11.34 12.50
N THR A 257 13.57 -12.47 13.15
CA THR A 257 12.56 -13.44 12.70
C THR A 257 11.71 -13.91 13.88
N LEU A 258 10.45 -14.26 13.60
CA LEU A 258 9.55 -14.78 14.63
C LEU A 258 9.96 -16.19 15.05
N THR A 259 10.03 -16.41 16.36
CA THR A 259 10.26 -17.70 17.02
C THR A 259 9.24 -17.91 18.12
N ASP A 260 9.19 -19.10 18.72
CA ASP A 260 8.19 -19.43 19.74
C ASP A 260 8.31 -18.53 20.97
N SER A 261 9.52 -18.05 21.29
CA SER A 261 9.78 -17.12 22.39
C SER A 261 9.21 -15.72 22.17
N TYR A 262 8.75 -15.38 20.96
CA TYR A 262 8.12 -14.08 20.70
C TYR A 262 6.75 -13.96 21.38
N PHE A 263 6.06 -15.08 21.54
CA PHE A 263 4.69 -15.14 22.01
C PHE A 263 4.60 -15.42 23.51
N CYS A 264 3.42 -15.21 24.09
CA CYS A 264 3.11 -15.58 25.47
C CYS A 264 3.93 -14.86 26.55
N ASN A 265 4.45 -13.67 26.23
CA ASN A 265 5.16 -12.83 27.17
C ASN A 265 4.20 -11.80 27.78
N SER A 266 4.32 -11.55 29.09
CA SER A 266 3.56 -10.49 29.79
C SER A 266 3.81 -9.10 29.21
N THR A 267 5.01 -8.89 28.67
CA THR A 267 5.41 -7.72 27.89
C THR A 267 5.80 -8.19 26.50
N PRO A 268 5.15 -7.71 25.42
CA PRO A 268 5.50 -8.09 24.06
C PRO A 268 6.97 -7.77 23.75
N PRO A 269 7.73 -8.69 23.16
CA PRO A 269 9.09 -8.41 22.71
C PRO A 269 9.10 -7.33 21.62
N VAL A 270 10.13 -6.48 21.63
CA VAL A 270 10.33 -5.43 20.60
C VAL A 270 11.08 -5.93 19.37
N THR A 271 11.55 -7.19 19.40
CA THR A 271 12.37 -7.82 18.35
C THR A 271 11.82 -9.21 18.02
N PRO A 272 11.48 -9.49 16.74
CA PRO A 272 11.42 -8.52 15.64
C PRO A 272 10.37 -7.43 15.88
N ALA A 273 10.59 -6.26 15.25
CA ALA A 273 9.66 -5.14 15.34
C ALA A 273 8.44 -5.41 14.45
N ILE A 274 7.26 -4.96 14.87
CA ILE A 274 6.05 -5.05 14.05
C ILE A 274 6.06 -3.92 13.00
N ASP A 275 5.79 -4.28 11.76
CA ASP A 275 5.65 -3.35 10.62
C ASP A 275 4.19 -2.97 10.36
N GLN A 276 3.33 -3.98 10.33
CA GLN A 276 1.89 -3.77 10.19
C GLN A 276 1.11 -4.54 11.24
N GLU A 277 0.06 -3.91 11.73
CA GLU A 277 -0.97 -4.54 12.54
C GLU A 277 -2.33 -4.30 11.89
N TRP A 278 -3.03 -5.39 11.62
CA TRP A 278 -4.39 -5.41 11.13
C TRP A 278 -5.27 -6.10 12.16
N SER A 279 -6.40 -5.49 12.48
CA SER A 279 -7.34 -5.99 13.48
C SER A 279 -8.61 -6.53 12.82
N GLY A 280 -9.10 -7.67 13.29
CA GLY A 280 -10.37 -8.21 12.85
C GLY A 280 -11.51 -7.28 13.26
N GLN A 281 -12.36 -6.92 12.31
CA GLN A 281 -13.55 -6.11 12.57
C GLN A 281 -14.52 -6.83 13.53
N ILE A 282 -15.29 -6.03 14.29
CA ILE A 282 -16.34 -6.57 15.16
C ILE A 282 -17.32 -7.37 14.30
N ALA A 283 -17.65 -8.56 14.79
CA ALA A 283 -18.49 -9.50 14.09
C ALA A 283 -19.93 -9.00 13.92
N VAL A 284 -20.53 -9.36 12.80
CA VAL A 284 -21.99 -9.31 12.62
C VAL A 284 -22.51 -10.75 12.75
N PRO A 285 -23.40 -11.05 13.71
CA PRO A 285 -23.88 -12.41 13.95
C PRO A 285 -24.38 -13.09 12.67
N ASN A 286 -23.94 -14.32 12.43
CA ASN A 286 -24.25 -15.13 11.24
C ASN A 286 -23.78 -14.56 9.89
N VAL A 287 -22.99 -13.48 9.88
CA VAL A 287 -22.53 -12.81 8.65
C VAL A 287 -21.01 -12.76 8.59
N SER A 288 -20.35 -12.19 9.59
CA SER A 288 -18.90 -11.93 9.58
C SER A 288 -18.25 -12.10 10.96
N GLY A 289 -16.93 -12.28 10.98
CA GLY A 289 -16.16 -12.27 12.23
C GLY A 289 -16.46 -13.45 13.16
N ILE A 290 -16.68 -14.64 12.60
CA ILE A 290 -17.03 -15.84 13.39
C ILE A 290 -15.80 -16.73 13.51
N ILE A 291 -15.52 -17.20 14.72
CA ILE A 291 -14.51 -18.23 15.01
C ILE A 291 -15.24 -19.55 15.21
N GLU A 292 -14.90 -20.54 14.40
CA GLU A 292 -15.40 -21.91 14.48
C GLU A 292 -14.32 -22.84 15.02
N VAL A 293 -14.69 -23.68 15.99
CA VAL A 293 -13.83 -24.74 16.51
C VAL A 293 -14.56 -26.07 16.42
N THR A 294 -14.00 -26.99 15.63
CA THR A 294 -14.43 -28.40 15.61
C THR A 294 -13.45 -29.20 16.44
N THR A 295 -13.96 -30.04 17.36
CA THR A 295 -13.12 -30.87 18.22
C THR A 295 -13.35 -32.33 17.89
N GLU A 296 -12.28 -33.06 17.58
CA GLU A 296 -12.24 -34.51 17.53
C GLU A 296 -11.55 -35.06 18.78
N SER A 297 -11.89 -36.28 19.19
CA SER A 297 -11.29 -36.93 20.35
C SER A 297 -10.84 -38.35 20.00
N ALA A 298 -9.61 -38.69 20.39
CA ALA A 298 -9.05 -40.03 20.29
C ALA A 298 -8.11 -40.30 21.46
N ALA A 299 -8.34 -41.38 22.22
CA ALA A 299 -7.47 -41.82 23.32
C ALA A 299 -7.05 -40.70 24.30
N ASN A 300 -8.01 -39.92 24.82
CA ASN A 300 -7.81 -38.77 25.73
C ASN A 300 -7.06 -37.56 25.14
N ILE A 301 -6.80 -37.57 23.83
CA ILE A 301 -6.28 -36.44 23.07
C ILE A 301 -7.46 -35.76 22.39
N TYR A 302 -7.51 -34.43 22.46
CA TYR A 302 -8.50 -33.61 21.76
C TYR A 302 -7.79 -32.76 20.71
N THR A 303 -8.28 -32.81 19.47
CA THR A 303 -7.75 -32.01 18.37
C THR A 303 -8.80 -30.99 17.96
N HIS A 304 -8.46 -29.71 18.12
CA HIS A 304 -9.29 -28.56 17.83
C HIS A 304 -8.89 -27.96 16.48
N LYS A 305 -9.72 -28.11 15.46
CA LYS A 305 -9.56 -27.39 14.20
C LYS A 305 -10.18 -26.01 14.32
N ILE A 306 -9.37 -24.97 14.17
CA ILE A 306 -9.78 -23.56 14.32
C ILE A 306 -9.92 -22.92 12.95
N VAL A 307 -11.09 -22.36 12.67
CA VAL A 307 -11.45 -21.74 11.40
C VAL A 307 -11.99 -20.34 11.65
N LEU A 308 -11.49 -19.38 10.90
CA LEU A 308 -11.94 -17.99 10.87
C LEU A 308 -12.90 -17.81 9.68
N LYS A 309 -14.16 -17.48 9.94
CA LYS A 309 -15.22 -17.36 8.92
C LYS A 309 -15.54 -15.90 8.66
N ASN A 310 -15.45 -15.51 7.39
CA ASN A 310 -15.77 -14.16 6.93
C ASN A 310 -15.09 -13.06 7.79
N VAL A 311 -13.84 -13.27 8.17
CA VAL A 311 -13.09 -12.28 8.97
C VAL A 311 -12.55 -11.20 8.03
N ILE A 312 -12.94 -9.97 8.31
CA ILE A 312 -12.45 -8.76 7.64
C ILE A 312 -11.40 -8.13 8.55
N MET A 313 -10.20 -7.96 8.03
CA MET A 313 -9.07 -7.33 8.69
C MET A 313 -9.03 -5.86 8.30
N GLY A 314 -8.94 -4.96 9.27
CA GLY A 314 -8.88 -3.52 9.06
C GLY A 314 -7.65 -2.88 9.70
N LYS A 315 -7.09 -1.88 9.01
CA LYS A 315 -6.05 -0.98 9.49
C LYS A 315 -6.40 0.42 8.97
N ASN A 316 -6.65 1.35 9.88
CA ASN A 316 -7.20 2.67 9.56
C ASN A 316 -8.49 2.53 8.72
N HIS A 317 -8.52 3.04 7.48
CA HIS A 317 -9.68 3.00 6.59
C HIS A 317 -9.63 1.83 5.59
N SER A 318 -8.47 1.20 5.46
CA SER A 318 -8.25 0.08 4.53
C SER A 318 -8.67 -1.25 5.12
N THR A 319 -9.17 -2.16 4.26
CA THR A 319 -9.59 -3.50 4.69
C THR A 319 -9.24 -4.59 3.69
N PHE A 320 -9.06 -5.82 4.18
CA PHE A 320 -9.02 -7.03 3.36
C PHE A 320 -9.73 -8.19 4.08
N LYS A 321 -10.13 -9.22 3.34
CA LYS A 321 -10.86 -10.38 3.88
C LYS A 321 -10.00 -11.64 3.82
N LEU A 322 -9.87 -12.37 4.93
CA LEU A 322 -9.10 -13.63 4.99
C LEU A 322 -9.72 -14.76 4.14
N GLY A 323 -11.02 -14.65 3.85
CA GLY A 323 -11.80 -15.65 3.13
C GLY A 323 -13.16 -15.90 3.78
N THR A 324 -14.02 -16.62 3.08
CA THR A 324 -15.26 -17.19 3.64
C THR A 324 -14.94 -18.22 4.72
N SER A 325 -13.83 -18.94 4.56
CA SER A 325 -13.38 -19.98 5.48
C SER A 325 -11.85 -20.06 5.46
N PHE A 326 -11.21 -19.49 6.48
CA PHE A 326 -9.76 -19.49 6.63
C PHE A 326 -9.34 -20.41 7.77
N VAL A 327 -8.54 -21.44 7.49
CA VAL A 327 -8.08 -22.40 8.52
C VAL A 327 -6.84 -21.82 9.20
N LEU A 328 -6.96 -21.49 10.50
CA LEU A 328 -5.79 -21.07 11.30
C LEU A 328 -4.87 -22.27 11.60
N GLY A 329 -5.47 -23.44 11.75
CA GLY A 329 -4.80 -24.74 11.89
C GLY A 329 -5.44 -25.62 12.97
N THR A 330 -4.67 -26.55 13.53
CA THR A 330 -5.12 -27.51 14.55
C THR A 330 -4.35 -27.35 15.85
N LEU A 331 -5.05 -27.22 16.97
CA LEU A 331 -4.50 -27.21 18.32
C LEU A 331 -4.78 -28.56 18.98
N THR A 332 -3.80 -29.12 19.69
CA THR A 332 -3.97 -30.37 20.44
C THR A 332 -3.92 -30.11 21.94
N THR A 333 -4.85 -30.68 22.69
CA THR A 333 -4.89 -30.66 24.15
C THR A 333 -5.06 -32.08 24.69
N LEU A 334 -4.68 -32.28 25.95
CA LEU A 334 -4.85 -33.55 26.66
C LEU A 334 -6.00 -33.42 27.65
N ALA A 335 -6.73 -34.51 27.88
CA ALA A 335 -7.65 -34.62 29.02
C ALA A 335 -6.90 -34.25 30.31
N THR A 336 -7.47 -33.36 31.10
CA THR A 336 -6.98 -33.12 32.46
C THR A 336 -7.28 -34.40 33.26
N PRO A 337 -6.29 -35.00 33.94
CA PRO A 337 -6.48 -36.23 34.70
C PRO A 337 -7.51 -36.08 35.83
#